data_AF-A0A9D2MJ54-F1
#
_entry.id   AF-A0A9D2MJ54-F1
#
_cell.length_a   1.000
_cell.length_b   1.000
_cell.length_c   1.000
_cell.angle_alpha   90.00
_cell.angle_beta   90.00
_cell.angle_gamma   90.00
#
_symmetry.space_group_name_H-M   'P 1'
#
loop_
_entity.id
_entity.type
_entity.pdbx_description
1 polymer ?
#
loop_
_entity_poly.entity_id
_entity_poly.type
_entity_poly.pdbx_seq_one_letter_code
_entity_poly.pdbx_strand_id
1 'polypeptide(L)'
;MSKAIPVIITNSNVLLYDEESGEFKPFSLPGVASRPNIPFYHFYAKKIAEGQHYFKEFVKKYYQRKPSKNILAIIVPDDTSPLESIFINEFFVNSGACKAVAQMTMGQALQKDITQYISVSKSSRNIVLQYIRNNEIQASRYYDCNTYDTERIKEDAKRLHIDIEYENTPVFVNNFNLNMDDFFDMGEVITPKQFMDKIAVIDVEKI
;
A
#
# COMPACT_ATOMS: atom_id res chain seq x y z
N MET A 1 1.61 -24.98 -7.72
CA MET A 1 2.26 -23.94 -6.91
C MET A 1 1.22 -22.94 -6.44
N SER A 2 1.41 -22.34 -5.26
CA SER A 2 0.56 -21.24 -4.80
C SER A 2 0.85 -20.00 -5.63
N LYS A 3 -0.20 -19.32 -6.08
CA LYS A 3 -0.06 -18.11 -6.89
C LYS A 3 -0.14 -16.88 -6.00
N ALA A 4 0.72 -15.90 -6.23
CA ALA A 4 0.60 -14.56 -5.66
C ALA A 4 -0.58 -13.85 -6.33
N ILE A 5 -1.48 -13.26 -5.55
CA ILE A 5 -2.52 -12.37 -6.06
C ILE A 5 -2.19 -10.97 -5.55
N PRO A 6 -1.85 -10.04 -6.45
CA PRO A 6 -1.59 -8.66 -6.07
C PRO A 6 -2.85 -7.97 -5.56
N VAL A 7 -2.72 -7.29 -4.42
CA VAL A 7 -3.77 -6.54 -3.76
C VAL A 7 -3.21 -5.19 -3.31
N ILE A 8 -3.96 -4.11 -3.46
CA ILE A 8 -3.60 -2.78 -2.95
C ILE A 8 -4.71 -2.29 -2.03
N ILE A 9 -4.38 -1.93 -0.79
CA ILE A 9 -5.30 -1.21 0.10
C ILE A 9 -5.10 0.29 -0.14
N THR A 10 -6.12 0.94 -0.69
CA THR A 10 -6.10 2.38 -0.98
C THR A 10 -6.65 3.18 0.21
N ASN A 11 -6.89 4.48 0.03
CA ASN A 11 -7.57 5.28 1.05
C ASN A 11 -9.05 4.93 1.23
N SER A 12 -9.69 4.27 0.25
CA SER A 12 -11.16 4.10 0.23
C SER A 12 -11.65 2.70 -0.15
N ASN A 13 -10.79 1.84 -0.70
CA ASN A 13 -11.16 0.51 -1.14
C ASN A 13 -9.95 -0.44 -1.15
N VAL A 14 -10.22 -1.72 -1.40
CA VAL A 14 -9.22 -2.73 -1.70
C VAL A 14 -9.25 -2.98 -3.20
N LEU A 15 -8.12 -2.90 -3.88
CA LEU A 15 -7.97 -3.24 -5.28
C LEU A 15 -7.38 -4.64 -5.41
N LEU A 16 -8.04 -5.53 -6.13
CA LEU A 16 -7.56 -6.87 -6.46
C LEU A 16 -7.16 -6.91 -7.93
N TYR A 17 -5.96 -7.36 -8.25
CA TYR A 17 -5.58 -7.55 -9.65
C TYR A 17 -6.38 -8.70 -10.28
N ASP A 18 -6.99 -8.47 -11.43
CA ASP A 18 -7.66 -9.48 -12.25
C ASP A 18 -6.82 -9.74 -13.51
N GLU A 19 -6.20 -10.91 -13.58
CA GLU A 19 -5.29 -11.29 -14.66
C GLU A 19 -5.98 -11.48 -16.00
N GLU A 20 -7.28 -11.84 -16.00
CA GLU A 20 -8.01 -12.07 -17.25
C GLU A 20 -8.24 -10.73 -17.98
N SER A 21 -8.57 -9.67 -17.23
CA SER A 21 -8.73 -8.33 -17.80
C SER A 21 -7.46 -7.49 -17.78
N GLY A 22 -6.45 -7.86 -16.99
CA GLY A 22 -5.24 -7.07 -16.78
C GLY A 22 -5.48 -5.80 -15.95
N GLU A 23 -6.56 -5.75 -15.17
CA GLU A 23 -6.99 -4.56 -14.44
C GLU A 23 -7.17 -4.81 -12.94
N PHE A 24 -7.05 -3.75 -12.15
CA PHE A 24 -7.41 -3.79 -10.74
C PHE A 24 -8.92 -3.59 -10.54
N LYS A 25 -9.55 -4.51 -9.80
CA LYS A 25 -10.98 -4.50 -9.49
C LYS A 25 -11.20 -4.02 -8.05
N PRO A 26 -12.06 -3.02 -7.82
CA PRO A 26 -12.29 -2.47 -6.50
C PRO A 26 -13.25 -3.33 -5.67
N PHE A 27 -12.95 -3.45 -4.39
CA PHE A 27 -13.76 -4.05 -3.36
C PHE A 27 -13.95 -3.06 -2.20
N SER A 28 -15.21 -2.84 -1.84
CA SER A 28 -15.62 -2.09 -0.66
C SER A 28 -16.79 -2.80 -0.01
N LEU A 29 -16.86 -2.79 1.33
CA LEU A 29 -18.04 -3.28 2.01
C LEU A 29 -19.21 -2.31 1.85
N PRO A 30 -20.41 -2.80 1.46
CA PRO A 30 -21.60 -1.97 1.41
C PRO A 30 -21.91 -1.32 2.77
N GLY A 31 -22.32 -0.06 2.76
CA GLY A 31 -22.74 0.66 3.96
C GLY A 31 -21.61 1.12 4.89
N VAL A 32 -20.35 1.01 4.46
CA VAL A 32 -19.22 1.65 5.17
C VAL A 32 -19.16 3.13 4.77
N ALA A 33 -19.56 4.00 5.69
CA ALA A 33 -19.41 5.44 5.52
C ALA A 33 -17.94 5.85 5.73
N SER A 34 -17.40 6.65 4.81
CA SER A 34 -16.09 7.27 4.96
C SER A 34 -16.09 8.19 6.20
N ARG A 35 -15.00 8.16 6.96
CA ARG A 35 -14.75 9.12 8.04
C ARG A 35 -13.36 9.72 7.85
N PRO A 36 -13.21 11.04 8.03
CA PRO A 36 -11.89 11.68 7.96
C PRO A 36 -10.91 11.01 8.92
N ASN A 37 -9.68 10.82 8.45
CA ASN A 37 -8.56 10.28 9.23
C ASN A 37 -8.77 8.86 9.82
N ILE A 38 -9.83 8.14 9.41
CA ILE A 38 -10.08 6.76 9.82
C ILE A 38 -10.00 5.87 8.58
N PRO A 39 -9.02 4.95 8.48
CA PRO A 39 -8.94 4.04 7.36
C PRO A 39 -10.21 3.20 7.23
N PHE A 40 -10.73 3.07 6.00
CA PHE A 40 -12.03 2.43 5.76
C PHE A 40 -12.10 0.96 6.26
N TYR A 41 -10.97 0.25 6.26
CA TYR A 41 -10.93 -1.14 6.73
C TYR A 41 -11.14 -1.26 8.25
N HIS A 42 -11.01 -0.19 9.04
CA HIS A 42 -11.36 -0.21 10.47
C HIS A 42 -12.82 -0.56 10.70
N PHE A 43 -13.70 -0.17 9.76
CA PHE A 43 -15.12 -0.50 9.86
C PHE A 43 -15.39 -2.00 9.66
N TYR A 44 -14.44 -2.74 9.11
CA TYR A 44 -14.59 -4.18 8.89
C TYR A 44 -14.65 -4.92 10.24
N ALA A 45 -14.03 -4.38 11.29
CA ALA A 45 -14.08 -4.95 12.63
C ALA A 45 -15.53 -5.07 13.18
N LYS A 46 -16.44 -4.14 12.82
CA LYS A 46 -17.84 -4.20 13.24
C LYS A 46 -18.64 -5.32 12.56
N LYS A 47 -18.18 -5.77 11.40
CA LYS A 47 -18.88 -6.70 10.51
C LYS A 47 -17.90 -7.75 9.98
N ILE A 48 -17.06 -8.30 10.85
CA ILE A 48 -15.88 -9.09 10.41
C ILE A 48 -16.27 -10.32 9.59
N ALA A 49 -17.23 -11.12 10.07
CA ALA A 49 -17.69 -12.33 9.38
C ALA A 49 -18.38 -12.02 8.03
N GLU A 50 -19.22 -10.98 8.01
CA GLU A 50 -19.88 -10.50 6.78
C GLU A 50 -18.83 -10.00 5.78
N GLY A 51 -17.86 -9.21 6.24
CA GLY A 51 -16.81 -8.66 5.39
C GLY A 51 -15.89 -9.72 4.82
N GLN A 52 -15.50 -10.70 5.63
CA GLN A 52 -14.75 -11.88 5.23
C GLN A 52 -15.49 -12.70 4.18
N HIS A 53 -16.79 -12.95 4.40
CA HIS A 53 -17.63 -13.64 3.43
C HIS A 53 -17.69 -12.89 2.09
N TYR A 54 -17.99 -11.59 2.11
CA TYR A 54 -18.06 -10.81 0.88
C TYR A 54 -16.74 -10.69 0.16
N PHE A 55 -15.63 -10.56 0.87
CA PHE A 55 -14.31 -10.55 0.25
C PHE A 55 -14.00 -11.88 -0.45
N LYS A 56 -14.31 -13.01 0.19
CA LYS A 56 -14.17 -14.34 -0.41
C LYS A 56 -15.00 -14.49 -1.69
N GLU A 57 -16.27 -14.09 -1.66
CA GLU A 57 -17.13 -14.16 -2.84
C GLU A 57 -16.67 -13.20 -3.94
N PHE A 58 -16.11 -12.04 -3.59
CA PHE A 58 -15.48 -11.13 -4.53
C PHE A 58 -14.27 -11.76 -5.22
N VAL A 59 -13.33 -12.34 -4.45
CA VAL A 59 -12.14 -13.00 -5.02
C VAL A 59 -12.51 -14.15 -5.95
N LYS A 60 -13.53 -14.95 -5.61
CA LYS A 60 -14.00 -16.06 -6.46
C LYS A 60 -14.49 -15.64 -7.85
N LYS A 61 -14.93 -14.39 -8.03
CA LYS A 61 -15.36 -13.88 -9.35
C LYS A 61 -14.21 -13.85 -10.34
N TYR A 62 -12.99 -13.60 -9.87
CA TYR A 62 -11.79 -13.44 -10.70
C TYR A 62 -10.83 -14.63 -10.56
N TYR A 63 -10.86 -15.34 -9.43
CA TYR A 63 -10.00 -16.48 -9.12
C TYR A 63 -10.85 -17.71 -8.78
N GLN A 64 -11.35 -18.39 -9.80
CA GLN A 64 -12.30 -19.52 -9.66
C GLN A 64 -11.66 -20.79 -9.05
N ARG A 65 -10.34 -20.97 -9.19
CA ARG A 65 -9.61 -22.11 -8.61
C ARG A 65 -9.39 -21.89 -7.11
N LYS A 66 -9.67 -22.90 -6.28
CA LYS A 66 -9.53 -22.94 -4.80
C LYS A 66 -8.75 -21.74 -4.22
N PRO A 67 -9.43 -20.60 -3.94
CA PRO A 67 -8.78 -19.36 -3.53
C PRO A 67 -7.88 -19.55 -2.31
N SER A 68 -8.28 -20.45 -1.40
CA SER A 68 -7.55 -20.86 -0.21
C SER A 68 -6.17 -21.47 -0.46
N LYS A 69 -5.71 -21.64 -1.71
CA LYS A 69 -4.33 -22.04 -2.03
C LYS A 69 -3.42 -20.87 -2.42
N ASN A 70 -3.99 -19.70 -2.68
CA ASN A 70 -3.27 -18.52 -3.15
C ASN A 70 -2.72 -17.70 -1.98
N ILE A 71 -1.69 -16.91 -2.25
CA ILE A 71 -1.13 -15.94 -1.30
C ILE A 71 -1.59 -14.56 -1.76
N LEU A 72 -2.13 -13.75 -0.85
CA LEU A 72 -2.35 -12.35 -1.17
C LEU A 72 -1.08 -11.56 -0.93
N ALA A 73 -0.58 -10.92 -1.97
CA ALA A 73 0.52 -9.97 -1.91
C ALA A 73 -0.10 -8.57 -1.73
N ILE A 74 -0.21 -8.12 -0.48
CA ILE A 74 -0.96 -6.91 -0.12
C ILE A 74 -0.01 -5.73 0.04
N ILE A 75 -0.23 -4.71 -0.78
CA ILE A 75 0.40 -3.41 -0.63
C ILE A 75 -0.50 -2.52 0.24
N VAL A 76 0.04 -2.02 1.35
CA VAL A 76 -0.69 -1.22 2.35
C VAL A 76 -0.20 0.23 2.37
N PRO A 77 -1.00 1.20 2.84
CA PRO A 77 -0.54 2.58 3.03
C PRO A 77 0.70 2.67 3.93
N ASP A 78 1.56 3.66 3.70
CA ASP A 78 2.84 3.81 4.39
C ASP A 78 2.75 4.13 5.88
N ASP A 79 1.57 4.55 6.35
CA ASP A 79 1.28 4.80 7.76
C ASP A 79 0.50 3.66 8.44
N THR A 80 0.44 2.47 7.81
CA THR A 80 -0.18 1.29 8.41
C THR A 80 0.59 0.88 9.67
N SER A 81 -0.05 1.00 10.82
CA SER A 81 0.53 0.62 12.11
C SER A 81 0.66 -0.90 12.27
N PRO A 82 1.51 -1.39 13.20
CA PRO A 82 1.62 -2.83 13.47
C PRO A 82 0.29 -3.50 13.81
N LEU A 83 -0.58 -2.84 14.57
CA LEU A 83 -1.90 -3.37 14.93
C LEU A 83 -2.80 -3.48 13.70
N GLU A 84 -2.77 -2.48 12.82
CA GLU A 84 -3.51 -2.53 11.56
C GLU A 84 -2.99 -3.63 10.65
N SER A 85 -1.67 -3.83 10.58
CA SER A 85 -1.07 -4.92 9.81
C SER A 85 -1.51 -6.30 10.31
N ILE A 86 -1.56 -6.51 11.63
CA ILE A 86 -2.09 -7.74 12.24
C ILE A 86 -3.58 -7.90 11.87
N PHE A 87 -4.39 -6.86 12.05
CA PHE A 87 -5.81 -6.90 11.72
C PHE A 87 -6.05 -7.24 10.24
N ILE A 88 -5.32 -6.61 9.33
CA ILE A 88 -5.36 -6.86 7.89
C ILE A 88 -5.03 -8.32 7.61
N ASN A 89 -3.94 -8.84 8.19
CA ASN A 89 -3.53 -10.24 8.01
C ASN A 89 -4.65 -11.21 8.44
N GLU A 90 -5.12 -11.06 9.67
CA GLU A 90 -6.17 -11.91 10.24
C GLU A 90 -7.48 -11.79 9.48
N PHE A 91 -7.87 -10.59 9.04
CA PHE A 91 -9.07 -10.39 8.25
C PHE A 91 -9.02 -11.22 6.96
N PHE A 92 -7.92 -11.10 6.20
CA PHE A 92 -7.81 -11.73 4.89
C PHE A 92 -7.54 -13.24 4.96
N VAL A 93 -6.71 -13.72 5.88
CA VAL A 93 -6.48 -15.16 6.07
C VAL A 93 -7.78 -15.87 6.49
N ASN A 94 -8.49 -15.32 7.48
CA ASN A 94 -9.72 -15.93 7.98
C ASN A 94 -10.91 -15.79 7.03
N SER A 95 -10.81 -14.99 5.96
CA SER A 95 -11.82 -14.95 4.90
C SER A 95 -11.91 -16.27 4.10
N GLY A 96 -10.86 -17.09 4.12
CA GLY A 96 -10.75 -18.29 3.28
C GLY A 96 -10.54 -17.98 1.79
N ALA A 97 -10.23 -16.72 1.45
CA ALA A 97 -9.86 -16.28 0.11
C ALA A 97 -8.37 -16.55 -0.24
N CYS A 98 -7.56 -16.93 0.76
CA CYS A 98 -6.13 -17.20 0.61
C CYS A 98 -5.65 -18.19 1.68
N LYS A 99 -4.42 -18.72 1.53
CA LYS A 99 -3.74 -19.51 2.59
C LYS A 99 -2.89 -18.64 3.53
N ALA A 100 -2.41 -17.51 3.01
CA ALA A 100 -1.44 -16.64 3.66
C ALA A 100 -1.49 -15.26 3.01
N VAL A 101 -0.98 -14.28 3.75
CA VAL A 101 -0.81 -12.90 3.33
C VAL A 101 0.66 -12.52 3.46
N ALA A 102 1.21 -11.90 2.42
CA ALA A 102 2.48 -11.20 2.46
C ALA A 102 2.18 -9.70 2.34
N GLN A 103 2.73 -8.87 3.22
CA GLN A 103 2.45 -7.42 3.25
C GLN A 103 3.71 -6.61 2.99
N MET A 104 3.55 -5.50 2.29
CA MET A 104 4.59 -4.50 2.03
C MET A 104 3.93 -3.12 1.96
N THR A 105 4.62 -2.03 2.35
CA THR A 105 4.03 -0.69 2.21
C THR A 105 4.13 -0.18 0.78
N MET A 106 3.32 0.83 0.43
CA MET A 106 3.36 1.44 -0.90
C MET A 106 4.73 2.02 -1.24
N GLY A 107 5.37 2.69 -0.29
CA GLY A 107 6.71 3.24 -0.37
C GLY A 107 7.74 2.19 -0.71
N GLN A 108 7.76 1.06 0.01
CA GLN A 108 8.65 -0.07 -0.28
C GLN A 108 8.45 -0.67 -1.68
N ALA A 109 7.23 -0.59 -2.21
CA ALA A 109 6.91 -1.15 -3.52
C ALA A 109 7.25 -0.20 -4.69
N LEU A 110 7.71 1.03 -4.43
CA LEU A 110 7.94 2.04 -5.47
C LEU A 110 9.05 1.67 -6.43
N GLN A 111 10.15 1.06 -5.97
CA GLN A 111 11.25 0.65 -6.84
C GLN A 111 11.85 -0.68 -6.39
N LYS A 112 12.08 -1.58 -7.37
CA LYS A 112 12.67 -2.91 -7.16
C LYS A 112 14.13 -2.98 -7.61
N ASP A 113 14.52 -2.13 -8.56
CA ASP A 113 15.85 -2.13 -9.17
C ASP A 113 16.81 -1.16 -8.47
N ILE A 114 16.29 -0.33 -7.58
CA ILE A 114 17.06 0.65 -6.80
C ILE A 114 17.07 0.18 -5.36
N THR A 115 18.26 -0.08 -4.84
CA THR A 115 18.45 -0.63 -3.51
C THR A 115 18.28 0.39 -2.40
N GLN A 116 18.36 1.70 -2.69
CA GLN A 116 18.14 2.75 -1.69
C GLN A 116 17.47 3.99 -2.28
N TYR A 117 16.45 4.51 -1.60
CA TYR A 117 15.71 5.67 -2.06
C TYR A 117 14.87 6.30 -0.94
N ILE A 118 14.44 7.54 -1.16
CA ILE A 118 13.47 8.22 -0.31
C ILE A 118 12.09 8.13 -0.98
N SER A 119 11.07 7.76 -0.20
CA SER A 119 9.67 7.78 -0.62
C SER A 119 8.95 8.90 0.11
N VAL A 120 8.13 9.66 -0.61
CA VAL A 120 7.13 10.56 -0.02
C VAL A 120 5.74 10.20 -0.54
N SER A 121 4.78 10.04 0.36
CA SER A 121 3.40 9.66 0.03
C SER A 121 2.39 10.34 0.95
N LYS A 122 1.10 10.31 0.58
CA LYS A 122 0.01 10.87 1.39
C LYS A 122 -1.12 9.85 1.53
N SER A 123 -1.34 9.41 2.76
CA SER A 123 -2.47 8.57 3.17
C SER A 123 -3.68 9.44 3.53
N SER A 124 -4.75 8.81 4.02
CA SER A 124 -5.91 9.50 4.58
C SER A 124 -5.64 10.22 5.92
N ARG A 125 -4.47 10.03 6.53
CA ARG A 125 -4.11 10.58 7.86
C ARG A 125 -2.82 11.37 7.85
N ASN A 126 -1.85 10.94 7.06
CA ASN A 126 -0.48 11.41 7.16
C ASN A 126 0.13 11.68 5.79
N ILE A 127 1.02 12.66 5.73
CA ILE A 127 2.13 12.63 4.78
C ILE A 127 3.22 11.77 5.42
N VAL A 128 3.73 10.81 4.65
CA VAL A 128 4.73 9.85 5.11
C VAL A 128 5.98 10.03 4.29
N LEU A 129 7.09 10.22 4.99
CA LEU A 129 8.42 10.30 4.42
C LEU A 129 9.22 9.10 4.92
N GLN A 130 9.74 8.28 4.01
CA GLN A 130 10.47 7.06 4.34
C GLN A 130 11.82 7.02 3.63
N TYR A 131 12.84 6.52 4.32
CA TYR A 131 14.08 6.09 3.69
C TYR A 131 14.09 4.56 3.63
N ILE A 132 14.18 4.04 2.41
CA ILE A 132 14.12 2.61 2.12
C ILE A 132 15.50 2.18 1.64
N ARG A 133 16.00 1.08 2.20
CA ARG A 133 17.27 0.45 1.82
C ARG A 133 17.10 -1.06 1.84
N ASN A 134 17.49 -1.73 0.75
CA ASN A 134 17.37 -3.17 0.55
C ASN A 134 15.96 -3.71 0.86
N ASN A 135 14.93 -3.02 0.35
CA ASN A 135 13.50 -3.28 0.60
C ASN A 135 13.06 -3.12 2.06
N GLU A 136 13.90 -2.65 2.96
CA GLU A 136 13.56 -2.37 4.35
C GLU A 136 13.42 -0.87 4.61
N ILE A 137 12.46 -0.50 5.45
CA ILE A 137 12.28 0.89 5.89
C ILE A 137 13.29 1.15 7.03
N GLN A 138 14.30 1.96 6.75
CA GLN A 138 15.37 2.30 7.70
C GLN A 138 14.97 3.46 8.62
N ALA A 139 14.16 4.40 8.10
CA ALA A 139 13.65 5.52 8.86
C ALA A 139 12.33 6.02 8.27
N SER A 140 11.44 6.49 9.13
CA SER A 140 10.15 7.09 8.76
C SER A 140 9.89 8.34 9.56
N ARG A 141 9.23 9.32 8.94
CA ARG A 141 8.65 10.48 9.62
C ARG A 141 7.24 10.72 9.09
N TYR A 142 6.35 11.13 9.99
CA TYR A 142 4.92 11.31 9.72
C TYR A 142 4.53 12.76 10.03
N TYR A 143 3.68 13.33 9.17
CA TYR A 143 3.16 14.68 9.31
C TYR A 143 1.65 14.67 9.09
N ASP A 144 0.93 15.56 9.76
CA ASP A 144 -0.52 15.68 9.57
C ASP A 144 -0.84 16.04 8.11
N CYS A 145 -1.76 15.31 7.47
CA CYS A 145 -2.08 15.51 6.05
C CYS A 145 -2.91 16.78 5.76
N ASN A 146 -3.42 17.45 6.78
CA ASN A 146 -4.22 18.68 6.71
C ASN A 146 -3.42 19.92 7.11
N THR A 147 -2.40 19.75 7.95
CA THR A 147 -1.53 20.83 8.42
C THR A 147 -0.06 20.41 8.30
N TYR A 148 0.56 20.71 7.16
CA TYR A 148 1.97 20.43 6.89
C TYR A 148 2.68 21.62 6.25
N ASP A 149 4.01 21.60 6.35
CA ASP A 149 4.91 22.53 5.69
C ASP A 149 5.78 21.73 4.72
N THR A 150 5.57 21.98 3.43
CA THR A 150 6.28 21.33 2.33
C THR A 150 7.79 21.53 2.41
N GLU A 151 8.24 22.76 2.65
CA GLU A 151 9.66 23.09 2.65
C GLU A 151 10.37 22.41 3.83
N ARG A 152 9.71 22.38 4.99
CA ARG A 152 10.23 21.61 6.12
C ARG A 152 10.34 20.11 5.82
N ILE A 153 9.34 19.51 5.18
CA ILE A 153 9.39 18.08 4.80
C ILE A 153 10.54 17.81 3.82
N LYS A 154 10.76 18.71 2.87
CA LYS A 154 11.89 18.65 1.92
C LYS A 154 13.23 18.71 2.63
N GLU A 155 13.38 19.59 3.61
CA GLU A 155 14.60 19.66 4.43
C GLU A 155 14.80 18.39 5.27
N ASP A 156 13.73 17.89 5.87
CA ASP A 156 13.76 16.69 6.69
C ASP A 156 14.14 15.44 5.87
N ALA A 157 13.75 15.35 4.60
CA ALA A 157 14.18 14.30 3.67
C ALA A 157 15.70 14.21 3.53
N LYS A 158 16.40 15.34 3.58
CA LYS A 158 17.87 15.40 3.48
C LYS A 158 18.59 14.81 4.69
N ARG A 159 17.89 14.71 5.82
CA ARG A 159 18.47 14.37 7.14
C ARG A 159 17.71 13.26 7.85
N LEU A 160 16.88 12.50 7.13
CA LEU A 160 15.99 11.50 7.73
C LEU A 160 16.76 10.33 8.37
N HIS A 161 17.93 9.98 7.80
CA HIS A 161 18.79 8.91 8.28
C HIS A 161 20.26 9.26 8.01
N ILE A 162 21.18 8.77 8.84
CA ILE A 162 22.61 9.12 8.77
C ILE A 162 23.27 8.64 7.45
N ASP A 163 22.79 7.53 6.90
CA ASP A 163 23.29 6.95 5.65
C ASP A 163 22.77 7.65 4.38
N ILE A 164 21.96 8.71 4.50
CA ILE A 164 21.42 9.41 3.33
C ILE A 164 22.50 10.33 2.77
N GLU A 165 23.05 9.93 1.63
CA GLU A 165 23.73 10.84 0.71
C GLU A 165 22.68 11.49 -0.18
N TYR A 166 22.07 12.60 0.28
CA TYR A 166 20.87 13.14 -0.37
C TYR A 166 21.07 13.50 -1.85
N GLU A 167 22.25 14.02 -2.23
CA GLU A 167 22.56 14.33 -3.64
C GLU A 167 22.60 13.08 -4.53
N ASN A 168 22.83 11.89 -3.95
CA ASN A 168 22.94 10.61 -4.65
C ASN A 168 21.73 9.68 -4.42
N THR A 169 20.89 9.98 -3.42
CA THR A 169 19.72 9.17 -3.07
C THR A 169 18.50 9.64 -3.84
N PRO A 170 17.95 8.84 -4.76
CA PRO A 170 16.78 9.25 -5.52
C PRO A 170 15.56 9.40 -4.61
N VAL A 171 14.73 10.39 -4.94
CA VAL A 171 13.46 10.64 -4.26
C VAL A 171 12.32 10.26 -5.20
N PHE A 172 11.38 9.46 -4.71
CA PHE A 172 10.17 9.07 -5.41
C PHE A 172 8.94 9.66 -4.73
N VAL A 173 8.14 10.39 -5.50
CA VAL A 173 6.88 10.98 -5.05
C VAL A 173 5.76 10.04 -5.46
N ASN A 174 5.19 9.33 -4.48
CA ASN A 174 4.11 8.39 -4.73
C ASN A 174 2.78 9.12 -4.91
N ASN A 175 2.44 9.44 -6.16
CA ASN A 175 1.20 10.12 -6.51
C ASN A 175 0.04 9.14 -6.80
N PHE A 176 0.03 7.97 -6.16
CA PHE A 176 -1.02 6.96 -6.35
C PHE A 176 -2.43 7.50 -6.04
N ASN A 177 -2.55 8.37 -5.03
CA ASN A 177 -3.83 8.97 -4.63
C ASN A 177 -4.16 10.30 -5.35
N LEU A 178 -3.34 10.73 -6.33
CA LEU A 178 -3.51 11.99 -7.07
C LEU A 178 -3.62 13.22 -6.16
N ASN A 179 -2.76 13.30 -5.14
CA ASN A 179 -2.83 14.30 -4.08
C ASN A 179 -1.43 14.76 -3.60
N MET A 180 -0.43 14.67 -4.48
CA MET A 180 0.98 14.95 -4.19
C MET A 180 1.56 16.13 -4.97
N ASP A 181 0.73 16.98 -5.58
CA ASP A 181 1.17 18.08 -6.44
C ASP A 181 2.20 19.00 -5.76
N ASP A 182 2.02 19.25 -4.47
CA ASP A 182 2.92 20.06 -3.63
C ASP A 182 4.36 19.53 -3.54
N PHE A 183 4.59 18.27 -3.90
CA PHE A 183 5.87 17.57 -3.77
C PHE A 183 6.49 17.20 -5.13
N PHE A 184 5.89 17.55 -6.27
CA PHE A 184 6.38 17.14 -7.59
C PHE A 184 7.80 17.63 -7.92
N ASP A 185 8.28 18.68 -7.25
CA ASP A 185 9.63 19.21 -7.40
C ASP A 185 10.68 18.45 -6.58
N MET A 186 10.28 17.50 -5.71
CA MET A 186 11.20 16.73 -4.88
C MET A 186 11.99 15.65 -5.63
N GLY A 187 11.43 15.10 -6.71
CA GLY A 187 12.01 13.94 -7.38
C GLY A 187 11.09 13.32 -8.44
N GLU A 188 11.29 12.04 -8.73
CA GLU A 188 10.51 11.33 -9.75
C GLU A 188 9.09 11.06 -9.25
N VAL A 189 8.10 11.55 -9.99
CA VAL A 189 6.68 11.33 -9.69
C VAL A 189 6.25 9.98 -10.24
N ILE A 190 5.79 9.10 -9.34
CA ILE A 190 5.21 7.81 -9.70
C ILE A 190 3.69 7.96 -9.82
N THR A 191 3.19 7.81 -11.05
CA THR A 191 1.75 7.88 -11.34
C THR A 191 1.03 6.63 -10.86
N PRO A 192 -0.31 6.69 -10.64
CA PRO A 192 -1.08 5.51 -10.26
C PRO A 192 -0.94 4.35 -11.26
N LYS A 193 -0.88 4.66 -12.55
CA LYS A 193 -0.70 3.64 -13.61
C LYS A 193 0.66 2.95 -13.48
N GLN A 194 1.75 3.72 -13.41
CA GLN A 194 3.10 3.15 -13.24
C GLN A 194 3.19 2.28 -11.97
N PHE A 195 2.55 2.73 -10.89
CA PHE A 195 2.49 1.97 -9.65
C PHE A 195 1.75 0.64 -9.86
N MET A 196 0.52 0.68 -10.38
CA MET A 196 -0.29 -0.53 -10.62
C MET A 196 0.38 -1.52 -11.57
N ASP A 197 0.98 -1.05 -12.66
CA ASP A 197 1.73 -1.89 -13.61
C ASP A 197 2.88 -2.63 -12.91
N LYS A 198 3.54 -1.98 -11.94
CA LYS A 198 4.62 -2.56 -11.12
C LYS A 198 4.10 -3.59 -10.11
N ILE A 199 2.93 -3.35 -9.52
CA ILE A 199 2.30 -4.26 -8.55
C ILE A 199 1.71 -5.50 -9.25
N ALA A 200 1.18 -5.36 -10.48
CA ALA A 200 0.60 -6.46 -11.25
C ALA A 200 1.57 -7.65 -11.47
N VAL A 201 2.88 -7.38 -11.47
CA VAL A 201 3.94 -8.38 -11.67
C VAL A 201 4.65 -8.80 -10.37
N ILE A 202 4.06 -8.54 -9.21
CA ILE A 202 4.63 -8.97 -7.93
C ILE A 202 4.58 -10.49 -7.78
N ASP A 203 5.71 -11.07 -7.38
CA ASP A 203 5.83 -12.46 -6.94
C ASP A 203 6.18 -12.47 -5.44
N VAL A 204 5.69 -13.48 -4.70
CA VAL A 204 5.84 -13.56 -3.24
C VAL A 204 7.30 -13.75 -2.82
N GLU A 205 8.14 -14.36 -3.66
CA GLU A 205 9.59 -14.47 -3.38
C GLU A 205 10.29 -13.10 -3.32
N LYS A 206 9.62 -12.03 -3.74
CA LYS A 206 10.12 -10.64 -3.75
C LYS A 206 9.43 -9.75 -2.72
N ILE A 207 8.62 -10.31 -1.81
CA ILE A 207 8.04 -9.65 -0.63
C ILE A 207 8.67 -10.26 0.61
#